data_AF-A5B8W0-F1
#
_entry.id   AF-A5B8W0-F1
#
_cell.length_a   1.000
_cell.length_b   1.000
_cell.length_c   1.000
_cell.angle_alpha   90.00
_cell.angle_beta   90.00
_cell.angle_gamma   90.00
#
_symmetry.space_group_name_H-M   'P 1'
#
loop_
_entity.id
_entity.type
_entity.pdbx_description
1 polymer ?
#
loop_
_entity_poly.entity_id
_entity_poly.type
_entity_poly.pdbx_seq_one_letter_code
_entity_poly.pdbx_strand_id
1 'polypeptide(L)' 'MEVSRCKEMSGEKLRRRRRRSVRRKVKKLQRLIPGGRGLQPDRLFLRTADYILHLRLQMGILLYAVTMLKSLTLRQI' A
#
# COMPACT_ATOMS: atom_id res chain seq x y z
N MET A 1 38.73 10.93 27.42
CA MET A 1 37.29 11.17 27.18
C MET A 1 36.99 10.92 25.69
N GLU A 2 36.84 9.68 25.22
CA GLU A 2 36.69 9.42 23.75
C GLU A 2 35.70 8.29 23.37
N VAL A 3 34.86 7.81 24.29
CA VAL A 3 33.98 6.65 24.00
C VAL A 3 32.58 7.06 23.48
N SER A 4 32.23 8.35 23.51
CA SER A 4 30.88 8.81 23.12
C SER A 4 30.64 8.90 21.60
N ARG A 5 31.70 9.07 20.79
CA ARG A 5 31.56 9.39 19.35
C ARG A 5 31.30 8.19 18.44
N CYS A 6 31.54 6.96 18.90
CA CYS A 6 31.31 5.75 18.11
C CYS A 6 29.86 5.23 18.14
N LYS A 7 29.07 5.58 19.16
CA LYS A 7 27.69 5.08 19.32
C LYS A 7 26.68 5.87 18.47
N GLU A 8 26.88 7.18 18.31
CA GLU A 8 26.00 8.06 17.52
C GLU A 8 26.09 7.82 16.01
N MET A 9 27.29 7.55 15.49
CA MET A 9 27.55 7.27 14.08
C MET A 9 26.77 6.05 13.56
N SER A 10 26.50 5.07 14.42
CA SER A 10 25.72 3.87 14.08
C SER A 10 24.22 4.17 13.94
N GLY A 11 23.67 4.99 14.85
CA GLY A 11 22.26 5.41 14.84
C GLY A 11 21.90 6.28 13.63
N GLU A 12 22.78 7.21 13.25
CA GLU A 12 22.59 8.03 12.06
C GLU A 12 22.61 7.22 10.76
N LYS A 13 23.56 6.28 10.61
CA LYS A 13 23.62 5.37 9.46
C LYS A 13 22.34 4.55 9.32
N LEU A 14 21.79 4.06 10.43
CA LEU A 14 20.51 3.33 10.47
C LEU A 14 19.33 4.23 10.08
N ARG A 15 19.26 5.45 10.61
CA ARG A 15 18.23 6.45 10.25
C ARG A 15 18.27 6.79 8.76
N ARG A 16 19.45 7.00 8.19
CA ARG A 16 19.64 7.23 6.74
C ARG A 16 19.19 6.03 5.91
N ARG A 17 19.51 4.79 6.32
CA ARG A 17 19.00 3.57 5.68
C ARG A 17 17.47 3.46 5.74
N ARG A 18 16.85 3.73 6.90
CA ARG A 18 15.39 3.74 7.05
C ARG A 18 14.73 4.76 6.13
N ARG A 19 15.21 6.00 6.10
CA ARG A 19 14.68 7.05 5.20
C ARG A 19 14.77 6.65 3.72
N ARG A 20 15.89 6.07 3.29
CA ARG A 20 16.05 5.55 1.92
C ARG A 20 15.06 4.42 1.63
N SER A 21 14.84 3.51 2.57
CA SER A 21 13.88 2.42 2.44
C SER A 21 12.44 2.94 2.30
N VAL A 22 12.02 3.85 3.17
CA VAL A 22 10.69 4.49 3.11
C VAL A 22 10.48 5.17 1.76
N ARG A 23 11.46 5.95 1.29
CA ARG A 23 11.37 6.65 0.00
C ARG A 23 11.25 5.68 -1.19
N ARG A 24 11.91 4.52 -1.15
CA ARG A 24 11.73 3.45 -2.15
C ARG A 24 10.32 2.84 -2.09
N LYS A 25 9.77 2.61 -0.90
CA LYS A 25 8.41 2.10 -0.72
C LYS A 25 7.35 3.08 -1.23
N VAL A 26 7.49 4.37 -0.92
CA VAL A 26 6.61 5.44 -1.43
C VAL A 26 6.68 5.51 -2.96
N LYS A 27 7.88 5.46 -3.56
CA LYS A 27 8.02 5.44 -5.02
C LYS A 27 7.40 4.21 -5.68
N LYS A 28 7.43 3.05 -5.03
CA LYS A 28 6.70 1.85 -5.49
C LYS A 28 5.19 2.07 -5.40
N LEU A 29 4.71 2.62 -4.29
CA LEU A 29 3.29 2.90 -4.10
C LEU A 29 2.75 3.89 -5.15
N GLN A 30 3.50 4.94 -5.47
CA GLN A 30 3.16 5.90 -6.55
C GLN A 30 3.01 5.26 -7.93
N ARG A 31 3.67 4.11 -8.19
CA ARG A 31 3.54 3.36 -9.45
C ARG A 31 2.33 2.41 -9.45
N LEU A 32 1.97 1.89 -8.29
CA LEU A 32 0.86 0.95 -8.13
C LEU A 32 -0.49 1.65 -8.10
N ILE A 33 -0.56 2.83 -7.49
CA ILE A 33 -1.82 3.54 -7.34
C ILE A 33 -2.12 4.33 -8.63
N PRO A 34 -3.32 4.14 -9.23
CA PRO A 34 -3.72 4.90 -10.41
C PRO A 34 -3.76 6.39 -10.10
N GLY A 35 -3.09 7.18 -10.94
CA GLY A 35 -2.90 8.62 -10.72
C GLY A 35 -1.90 8.96 -9.60
N GLY A 36 -1.20 7.99 -9.00
CA GLY A 36 -0.31 8.16 -7.86
C GLY A 36 1.05 8.82 -8.15
N ARG A 37 1.44 8.98 -9.42
CA ARG A 37 2.77 9.51 -9.80
C ARG A 37 2.87 10.98 -9.43
N GLY A 38 3.94 11.34 -8.73
CA GLY A 38 4.20 12.74 -8.35
C GLY A 38 3.35 13.25 -7.19
N LEU A 39 2.44 12.45 -6.61
CA LEU A 39 1.71 12.88 -5.41
C LEU A 39 2.60 12.94 -4.18
N GLN A 40 2.35 13.97 -3.37
CA GLN A 40 2.89 14.06 -2.02
C GLN A 40 2.44 12.86 -1.16
N PRO A 41 3.25 12.42 -0.19
CA PRO A 41 2.97 11.21 0.59
C PRO A 41 1.60 11.21 1.27
N ASP A 42 1.19 12.33 1.87
CA ASP A 42 -0.09 12.44 2.60
C ASP A 42 -1.28 12.15 1.69
N ARG A 43 -1.29 12.77 0.51
CA ARG A 43 -2.35 12.57 -0.49
C ARG A 43 -2.26 11.21 -1.17
N LEU A 44 -1.05 10.68 -1.33
CA LEU A 44 -0.83 9.33 -1.86
C LEU A 44 -1.43 8.26 -0.93
N PHE A 45 -1.27 8.41 0.39
CA PHE A 45 -1.83 7.46 1.34
C PHE A 45 -3.36 7.51 1.37
N LEU A 46 -3.95 8.71 1.34
CA LEU A 46 -5.41 8.86 1.24
C LEU A 46 -5.94 8.17 -0.02
N ARG A 47 -5.34 8.46 -1.18
CA ARG A 47 -5.69 7.82 -2.45
C ARG A 47 -5.50 6.31 -2.44
N THR A 48 -4.49 5.83 -1.71
CA THR A 48 -4.25 4.40 -1.52
C THR A 48 -5.39 3.77 -0.73
N ALA A 49 -5.85 4.41 0.34
CA ALA A 49 -6.98 3.92 1.13
C ALA A 49 -8.26 3.84 0.29
N ASP A 50 -8.56 4.88 -0.48
CA ASP A 50 -9.70 4.91 -1.41
C ASP A 50 -9.61 3.76 -2.42
N TYR A 51 -8.43 3.56 -3.00
CA TYR A 51 -8.22 2.52 -4.01
C TYR A 51 -8.33 1.11 -3.43
N ILE A 52 -7.83 0.88 -2.21
CA ILE A 52 -8.00 -0.41 -1.51
C ILE A 52 -9.49 -0.67 -1.27
N LEU A 53 -10.24 0.34 -0.82
CA LEU A 53 -11.68 0.22 -0.60
C LEU A 53 -12.42 -0.09 -1.91
N HIS A 54 -12.10 0.64 -2.98
CA HIS A 54 -12.64 0.40 -4.32
C HIS A 54 -12.43 -1.05 -4.76
N LEU A 55 -11.20 -1.57 -4.65
CA LEU A 55 -10.87 -2.94 -5.05
C LEU A 55 -11.64 -3.98 -4.22
N ARG A 56 -11.78 -3.75 -2.91
CA ARG A 56 -12.56 -4.64 -2.03
C ARG A 56 -14.04 -4.67 -2.45
N LEU A 57 -14.61 -3.52 -2.77
CA LEU A 57 -15.99 -3.43 -3.25
C LEU A 57 -16.16 -4.15 -4.59
N GLN A 58 -15.24 -3.95 -5.55
CA GLN A 58 -15.28 -4.65 -6.83
C GLN A 58 -15.25 -6.17 -6.67
N MET A 59 -14.36 -6.68 -5.81
CA MET A 59 -14.29 -8.11 -5.51
C MET A 59 -15.55 -8.62 -4.82
N GLY A 60 -16.12 -7.84 -3.88
CA GLY A 60 -17.36 -8.18 -3.20
C GLY A 60 -18.54 -8.30 -4.17
N ILE A 61 -18.70 -7.33 -5.07
CA ILE A 61 -19.74 -7.34 -6.11
C ILE A 61 -19.55 -8.53 -7.04
N LEU A 62 -18.31 -8.77 -7.51
CA LEU A 62 -18.02 -9.88 -8.40
C LEU A 62 -18.31 -11.24 -7.74
N LEU A 63 -17.89 -11.41 -6.49
CA LEU A 63 -18.15 -12.63 -5.71
C LEU A 63 -19.65 -12.84 -5.48
N TYR A 64 -20.38 -11.77 -5.17
CA TYR A 64 -21.83 -11.82 -5.02
C TYR A 64 -22.49 -12.24 -6.34
N ALA A 65 -22.13 -11.61 -7.46
CA ALA A 65 -22.67 -11.94 -8.77
C ALA A 65 -22.41 -13.41 -9.16
N VAL A 66 -21.18 -13.90 -8.96
CA VAL A 66 -20.83 -15.30 -9.25
C VAL A 66 -21.61 -16.27 -8.36
N THR A 67 -21.77 -15.96 -7.07
CA THR A 67 -22.54 -16.78 -6.14
C THR A 67 -24.02 -16.79 -6.52
N MET A 68 -24.58 -15.64 -6.87
CA MET A 68 -25.97 -15.51 -7.32
C MET A 68 -26.21 -16.34 -8.58
N LEU A 69 -25.32 -16.27 -9.57
CA LEU A 69 -25.40 -17.10 -10.78
C LEU A 69 -25.41 -18.59 -10.44
N LYS A 70 -24.47 -19.07 -9.62
CA LYS A 70 -24.44 -20.48 -9.18
C LYS A 70 -25.73 -20.90 -8.48
N SER A 71 -26.29 -20.01 -7.65
CA SER A 71 -27.54 -20.26 -6.91
C SER A 71 -28.75 -20.37 -7.84
N LEU A 72 -28.77 -19.62 -8.94
CA LEU A 72 -29.80 -19.67 -9.97
C LEU A 72 -29.67 -20.91 -10.84
N THR A 73 -28.44 -21.33 -11.18
CA THR A 73 -28.21 -22.54 -11.98
C THR A 73 -28.51 -23.82 -11.19
N LEU A 74 -28.21 -23.86 -9.90
CA LEU A 74 -28.51 -25.00 -9.01
C LEU A 74 -30.00 -25.14 -8.64
N ARG A 75 -30.83 -24.11 -8.86
CA ARG A 75 -32.28 -24.18 -8.66
C ARG A 75 -33.06 -24.64 -9.89
N GLN A 76 -32.40 -24.72 -11.04
CA GLN A 76 -33.02 -25.07 -12.34
C GLN A 76 -32.67 -26.50 -12.80
N ILE A 77 -32.01 -27.28 -11.94
CA ILE A 77 -31.72 -28.72 -12.08
C ILE A 77 -32.32 -29.42 -10.86
#